data_AF-A0A497QRK4-F1
#
_entry.id   AF-A0A497QRK4-F1
#
_cell.length_a   1.000
_cell.length_b   1.000
_cell.length_c   1.000
_cell.angle_alpha   90.00
_cell.angle_beta   90.00
_cell.angle_gamma   90.00
#
_symmetry.space_group_name_H-M   'P 1'
#
loop_
_entity.id
_entity.type
_entity.pdbx_description
1 polymer ?
#
loop_
_entity_poly.entity_id
_entity_poly.type
_entity_poly.pdbx_seq_one_letter_code
_entity_poly.pdbx_strand_id
1 'polypeptide(L)'
;MTEQIKKDLEELSQAIGVSSRERRVVRIIKEKIEPLVDELKIDLSGNLIATLKGTEKNGPVLLLDAHTDEIGVMIRHISPDGFLYFAKIGGFVDLLFPGQTVILAPDDETKKTVIGVIGLKPPHITKGETKVPNPEDLAIDIGAKSAEEAESWGITIGTTGTLLGKFFEISNGRVIG
;
A
#
# COMPACT_ATOMS: atom_id res chain seq x y z
N MET A 1 15.32 -20.83 -0.28
CA MET A 1 15.35 -19.41 -0.65
C MET A 1 16.66 -18.83 -0.16
N THR A 2 17.35 -18.00 -0.95
CA THR A 2 18.59 -17.36 -0.48
C THR A 2 18.27 -16.23 0.51
N GLU A 3 19.21 -15.88 1.39
CA GLU A 3 19.03 -14.75 2.32
C GLU A 3 18.77 -13.43 1.59
N GLN A 4 19.40 -13.24 0.43
CA GLN A 4 19.19 -12.05 -0.39
C GLN A 4 17.74 -11.97 -0.91
N ILE A 5 17.19 -13.07 -1.43
CA ILE A 5 15.81 -13.11 -1.91
C ILE A 5 14.84 -12.81 -0.75
N LYS A 6 15.09 -13.37 0.44
CA LYS A 6 14.26 -13.08 1.62
C LYS A 6 14.25 -11.59 1.95
N LYS A 7 15.42 -10.96 1.99
CA LYS A 7 15.56 -9.54 2.27
C LYS A 7 14.86 -8.68 1.22
N ASP A 8 14.98 -9.04 -0.05
CA ASP A 8 14.32 -8.31 -1.13
C ASP A 8 12.79 -8.46 -1.06
N LEU A 9 12.28 -9.66 -0.73
CA LEU A 9 10.85 -9.89 -0.53
C LEU A 9 10.31 -9.12 0.68
N GLU A 10 11.04 -9.11 1.80
CA GLU A 10 10.66 -8.33 2.98
C GLU A 10 10.59 -6.83 2.66
N GLU A 11 11.62 -6.29 2.02
CA GLU A 11 11.68 -4.86 1.69
C GLU A 11 10.60 -4.44 0.70
N LEU A 12 10.35 -5.23 -0.34
CA LEU A 12 9.32 -4.93 -1.35
C LEU A 12 7.90 -5.12 -0.80
N SER A 13 7.64 -6.20 -0.05
CA SER A 13 6.29 -6.47 0.51
C SER A 13 5.88 -5.51 1.62
N GLN A 14 6.85 -4.87 2.30
CA GLN A 14 6.59 -3.88 3.33
C GLN A 14 6.50 -2.44 2.77
N ALA A 15 6.81 -2.24 1.50
CA ALA A 15 6.75 -0.93 0.86
C ALA A 15 5.32 -0.60 0.42
N ILE A 16 4.80 0.55 0.87
CA ILE A 16 3.44 0.99 0.53
C ILE A 16 3.42 1.58 -0.88
N GLY A 17 2.67 0.95 -1.78
CA GLY A 17 2.62 1.28 -3.20
C GLY A 17 1.23 1.14 -3.79
N VAL A 18 0.22 1.79 -3.22
CA VAL A 18 -1.16 1.73 -3.75
C VAL A 18 -1.22 2.28 -5.19
N SER A 19 -2.12 1.76 -6.03
CA SER A 19 -2.27 2.22 -7.43
C SER A 19 -2.27 3.74 -7.57
N SER A 20 -1.49 4.25 -8.52
CA SER A 20 -1.12 5.66 -8.77
C SER A 20 -0.21 6.32 -7.73
N ARG A 21 0.31 5.58 -6.75
CA ARG A 21 1.22 6.05 -5.68
C ARG A 21 2.37 5.07 -5.40
N GLU A 22 2.94 4.52 -6.46
CA GLU A 22 3.92 3.43 -6.46
C GLU A 22 5.37 3.89 -6.22
N ARG A 23 5.62 5.20 -6.11
CA ARG A 23 6.98 5.79 -6.10
C ARG A 23 7.93 5.15 -5.09
N ARG A 24 7.42 4.75 -3.92
CA ARG A 24 8.22 4.09 -2.87
C ARG A 24 8.75 2.74 -3.34
N VAL A 25 7.86 1.90 -3.88
CA VAL A 25 8.20 0.58 -4.42
C VAL A 25 9.13 0.72 -5.63
N VAL A 26 8.81 1.65 -6.55
CA VAL A 26 9.64 1.95 -7.73
C VAL A 26 11.06 2.37 -7.35
N ARG A 27 11.25 3.19 -6.30
CA ARG A 27 12.58 3.60 -5.81
C ARG A 27 13.39 2.41 -5.33
N ILE A 28 12.78 1.53 -4.52
CA ILE A 28 13.44 0.32 -4.00
C ILE A 28 13.85 -0.60 -5.15
N ILE A 29 12.97 -0.82 -6.13
CA ILE A 29 13.29 -1.64 -7.30
C ILE A 29 14.41 -1.00 -8.10
N LYS A 30 14.33 0.31 -8.40
CA LYS A 30 15.35 1.04 -9.16
C LYS A 30 16.74 0.85 -8.56
N GLU A 31 16.90 1.06 -7.25
CA GLU A 31 18.19 0.94 -6.56
C GLU A 31 18.80 -0.46 -6.69
N LYS A 32 17.97 -1.50 -6.69
CA LYS A 32 18.40 -2.89 -6.83
C LYS A 32 18.78 -3.27 -8.26
N ILE A 33 18.05 -2.76 -9.25
CA ILE A 33 18.22 -3.18 -10.66
C ILE A 33 19.19 -2.30 -11.46
N GLU A 34 19.42 -1.05 -11.05
CA GLU A 34 20.35 -0.12 -11.70
C GLU A 34 21.74 -0.70 -12.00
N PRO A 35 22.39 -1.48 -11.12
CA PRO A 35 23.68 -2.08 -11.45
C PRO A 35 23.59 -3.29 -12.41
N LEU A 36 22.39 -3.74 -12.75
CA LEU A 36 22.15 -4.97 -13.52
C LEU A 36 21.68 -4.70 -14.96
N VAL A 37 21.39 -3.45 -15.34
CA VAL A 37 20.80 -3.11 -16.64
C VAL A 37 21.58 -2.00 -17.35
N ASP A 38 21.40 -1.90 -18.67
CA ASP A 38 22.10 -0.91 -19.50
C ASP A 38 21.38 0.44 -19.53
N GLU A 39 20.05 0.44 -19.45
CA GLU A 39 19.25 1.65 -19.46
C GLU A 39 18.10 1.55 -18.45
N LEU A 40 17.86 2.66 -17.74
CA LEU A 40 16.71 2.84 -16.87
C LEU A 40 15.95 4.10 -17.23
N LYS A 41 14.63 3.98 -17.28
CA LYS A 41 13.72 5.09 -17.50
C LYS A 41 12.52 4.96 -16.58
N ILE A 42 12.04 6.09 -16.07
CA ILE A 42 10.71 6.20 -15.46
C ILE A 42 9.86 7.02 -16.42
N ASP A 43 8.69 6.49 -16.82
CA ASP A 43 7.77 7.23 -17.68
C ASP A 43 6.88 8.22 -16.89
N LEU A 44 6.01 8.96 -17.58
CA LEU A 44 5.14 9.95 -16.95
C LEU A 44 4.08 9.33 -16.02
N SER A 45 3.76 8.05 -16.23
CA SER A 45 2.81 7.30 -15.40
C SER A 45 3.49 6.70 -14.17
N GLY A 46 4.82 6.73 -14.09
CA GLY A 46 5.61 6.18 -12.99
C GLY A 46 6.14 4.77 -13.23
N ASN A 47 5.95 4.19 -14.43
CA ASN A 47 6.47 2.86 -14.74
C ASN A 47 7.99 2.87 -14.81
N LEU A 48 8.63 1.93 -14.12
CA LEU A 48 10.06 1.69 -14.20
C LEU A 48 10.37 0.74 -15.36
N ILE A 49 11.02 1.26 -16.39
CA ILE A 49 11.41 0.49 -17.57
C ILE A 49 12.92 0.28 -17.52
N ALA A 50 13.32 -0.98 -17.41
CA ALA A 50 14.71 -1.41 -17.32
C ALA A 50 15.07 -2.24 -18.55
N THR A 51 16.10 -1.82 -19.29
CA THR A 51 16.49 -2.46 -20.55
C THR A 51 17.86 -3.09 -20.42
N LEU A 52 17.93 -4.38 -20.72
CA LEU A 52 19.18 -5.11 -20.95
C LEU A 52 19.37 -5.27 -22.46
N LYS A 53 20.49 -4.79 -23.00
CA LYS A 53 20.78 -4.85 -24.44
C LYS A 53 21.25 -6.25 -24.81
N GLY A 54 20.55 -6.86 -25.76
CA GLY A 54 20.98 -8.10 -26.37
C GLY A 54 22.29 -7.94 -27.15
N THR A 55 22.99 -9.06 -27.35
CA THR A 55 24.23 -9.10 -28.13
C THR A 55 23.97 -9.03 -29.65
N GLU A 56 22.78 -9.41 -30.11
CA GLU A 56 22.39 -9.36 -31.51
C GLU A 56 21.70 -8.03 -31.87
N LYS A 57 22.20 -7.36 -32.91
CA LYS A 57 21.72 -6.03 -33.34
C LYS A 57 20.23 -5.98 -33.69
N ASN A 58 19.67 -7.09 -34.17
CA ASN A 58 18.26 -7.21 -34.61
C ASN A 58 17.57 -8.42 -33.95
N GLY A 59 17.95 -8.75 -32.71
CA GLY A 59 17.30 -9.82 -31.95
C GLY A 59 15.85 -9.49 -31.59
N PRO A 60 15.04 -10.49 -31.20
CA PRO A 60 13.68 -10.26 -30.70
C PRO A 60 13.69 -9.48 -29.38
N VAL A 61 12.62 -8.72 -29.13
CA VAL A 61 12.42 -8.02 -27.85
C VAL A 61 11.56 -8.90 -26.94
N LEU A 62 12.07 -9.22 -25.75
CA LEU A 62 11.34 -9.90 -24.69
C LEU A 62 10.89 -8.87 -23.65
N LEU A 63 9.58 -8.81 -23.38
CA LEU A 63 9.02 -8.02 -22.29
C LEU A 63 8.68 -8.94 -21.11
N LEU A 64 9.27 -8.65 -19.96
CA LEU A 64 8.86 -9.19 -18.67
C LEU A 64 8.16 -8.07 -17.91
N ASP A 65 6.90 -8.30 -17.55
CA ASP A 65 6.07 -7.30 -16.90
C ASP A 65 5.56 -7.82 -15.56
N ALA A 66 5.62 -6.96 -14.55
CA ALA A 66 5.12 -7.19 -13.22
C ALA A 66 4.64 -5.85 -12.67
N HIS A 67 3.37 -5.79 -12.29
CA HIS A 67 2.81 -4.58 -11.70
C HIS A 67 3.37 -4.37 -10.29
N THR A 68 3.65 -3.11 -9.94
CA THR A 68 4.24 -2.73 -8.65
C THR A 68 3.21 -2.24 -7.65
N ASP A 69 1.99 -2.01 -8.12
CA ASP A 69 0.92 -1.48 -7.32
C ASP A 69 0.24 -2.56 -6.47
N GLU A 70 -0.28 -2.13 -5.33
CA GLU A 70 -1.14 -2.93 -4.47
C GLU A 70 -2.52 -2.29 -4.34
N ILE A 71 -3.47 -3.12 -3.92
CA ILE A 71 -4.80 -2.66 -3.51
C ILE A 71 -4.69 -1.84 -2.22
N GLY A 72 -5.55 -0.83 -2.05
CA GLY A 72 -5.54 -0.02 -0.84
C GLY A 72 -6.81 0.78 -0.57
N VAL A 73 -6.65 1.85 0.18
CA VAL A 73 -7.70 2.80 0.55
C VAL A 73 -7.23 4.23 0.32
N MET A 74 -8.17 5.13 0.06
CA MET A 74 -7.93 6.57 -0.04
C MET A 74 -8.85 7.32 0.93
N ILE A 75 -8.28 8.21 1.73
CA ILE A 75 -9.05 9.07 2.62
C ILE A 75 -9.88 10.05 1.79
N ARG A 76 -11.21 10.02 1.96
CA ARG A 76 -12.16 10.90 1.27
C ARG A 76 -12.74 11.99 2.18
N HIS A 77 -12.69 11.78 3.49
CA HIS A 77 -13.19 12.73 4.47
C HIS A 77 -12.53 12.50 5.83
N ILE A 78 -12.28 13.59 6.55
CA ILE A 78 -11.80 13.60 7.94
C ILE A 78 -12.90 14.27 8.76
N SER A 79 -13.43 13.55 9.76
CA SER A 79 -14.44 14.10 10.65
C SER A 79 -13.86 15.12 11.63
N PRO A 80 -14.69 16.02 12.19
CA PRO A 80 -14.25 16.94 13.24
C PRO A 80 -13.63 16.25 14.45
N ASP A 81 -14.03 15.02 14.76
CA ASP A 81 -13.54 14.21 15.88
C ASP A 81 -12.26 13.40 15.53
N GLY A 82 -11.71 13.54 14.33
CA GLY A 82 -10.44 12.90 13.92
C GLY A 82 -10.57 11.52 13.26
N PHE A 83 -11.78 10.97 13.11
CA PHE A 83 -12.00 9.73 12.35
C PHE A 83 -11.88 9.95 10.84
N LEU A 84 -11.33 8.97 10.13
CA LEU A 84 -11.12 9.02 8.70
C LEU A 84 -12.11 8.11 7.96
N TYR A 85 -12.73 8.63 6.92
CA TYR A 85 -13.55 7.87 6.00
C TYR A 85 -12.81 7.68 4.70
N PHE A 86 -12.97 6.52 4.07
CA PHE A 86 -12.19 6.13 2.91
C PHE A 86 -13.04 5.63 1.75
N ALA A 87 -12.42 5.57 0.58
CA ALA A 87 -12.86 4.84 -0.59
C ALA A 87 -11.86 3.70 -0.87
N LYS A 88 -12.33 2.60 -1.46
CA LYS A 88 -11.43 1.50 -1.86
C LYS A 88 -10.65 1.85 -3.13
N ILE A 89 -9.40 1.42 -3.19
CA ILE A 89 -8.60 1.37 -4.41
C ILE A 89 -8.35 -0.11 -4.73
N GLY A 90 -8.85 -0.55 -5.89
CA GLY A 90 -8.77 -1.95 -6.31
C GLY A 90 -9.88 -2.85 -5.73
N GLY A 91 -9.79 -4.14 -6.04
CA GLY A 91 -10.82 -5.13 -5.76
C GLY A 91 -10.59 -5.90 -4.46
N PHE A 92 -11.00 -5.35 -3.32
CA PHE A 92 -11.03 -6.09 -2.05
C PHE A 92 -12.29 -6.93 -1.87
N VAL A 93 -12.16 -7.98 -1.06
CA VAL A 93 -13.29 -8.68 -0.44
C VAL A 93 -13.75 -7.90 0.79
N ASP A 94 -14.96 -7.35 0.75
CA ASP A 94 -15.50 -6.43 1.77
C ASP A 94 -15.49 -7.00 3.20
N LEU A 95 -15.70 -8.32 3.33
CA LEU A 95 -15.68 -9.03 4.62
C LEU A 95 -14.34 -8.88 5.35
N LEU A 96 -13.26 -8.58 4.64
CA LEU A 96 -11.94 -8.46 5.24
C LEU A 96 -11.72 -7.15 5.98
N PHE A 97 -12.44 -6.06 5.69
CA PHE A 97 -12.13 -4.73 6.27
C PHE A 97 -12.38 -4.59 7.78
N PRO A 98 -13.52 -5.04 8.35
CA PRO A 98 -13.84 -4.79 9.75
C PRO A 98 -12.75 -5.29 10.70
N GLY A 99 -12.22 -4.41 11.56
CA GLY A 99 -11.20 -4.74 12.55
C GLY A 99 -9.77 -4.87 12.00
N GLN A 100 -9.54 -4.61 10.71
CA GLN A 100 -8.18 -4.63 10.17
C GLN A 100 -7.39 -3.40 10.55
N THR A 101 -6.09 -3.61 10.71
CA THR A 101 -5.13 -2.52 10.83
C THR A 101 -4.81 -1.99 9.44
N VAL A 102 -4.80 -0.67 9.31
CA VAL A 102 -4.38 0.04 8.10
C VAL A 102 -3.11 0.82 8.37
N ILE A 103 -2.28 0.94 7.34
CA ILE A 103 -1.12 1.82 7.34
C ILE A 103 -1.29 2.87 6.26
N LEU A 104 -1.36 4.13 6.69
CA LEU A 104 -1.54 5.30 5.83
C LEU A 104 -0.18 5.93 5.55
N ALA A 105 0.05 6.25 4.28
CA ALA A 105 1.28 6.87 3.80
C ALA A 105 0.97 8.30 3.34
N PRO A 106 1.33 9.32 4.13
CA PRO A 106 1.23 10.71 3.72
C PRO A 106 1.92 10.98 2.36
N ASP A 107 1.41 11.96 1.62
CA ASP A 107 2.02 12.41 0.36
C ASP A 107 3.35 13.12 0.58
N ASP A 108 3.47 13.82 1.71
CA ASP A 108 4.74 14.36 2.19
C ASP A 108 5.58 13.21 2.77
N GLU A 109 6.57 12.72 2.00
CA GLU A 109 7.47 11.64 2.43
C GLU A 109 8.35 12.01 3.64
N THR A 110 8.39 13.28 4.07
CA THR A 110 9.06 13.66 5.34
C THR A 110 8.24 13.27 6.57
N LYS A 111 6.93 13.04 6.39
CA LYS A 111 6.03 12.57 7.44
C LYS A 111 6.12 11.05 7.55
N LYS A 112 5.97 10.57 8.79
CA LYS A 112 5.91 9.13 9.06
C LYS A 112 4.58 8.55 8.63
N THR A 113 4.58 7.27 8.29
CA THR A 113 3.35 6.51 8.11
C THR A 113 2.52 6.51 9.40
N VAL A 114 1.20 6.56 9.27
CA VAL A 114 0.26 6.55 10.39
C VAL A 114 -0.48 5.22 10.40
N ILE A 115 -0.53 4.57 11.55
CA ILE A 115 -1.27 3.32 11.74
C ILE A 115 -2.66 3.66 12.27
N GLY A 116 -3.68 3.00 11.72
CA GLY A 116 -5.05 3.07 12.22
C GLY A 116 -5.72 1.71 12.24
N VAL A 117 -6.92 1.66 12.79
CA VAL A 117 -7.77 0.47 12.80
C VAL A 117 -9.12 0.81 12.17
N ILE A 118 -9.61 -0.06 11.30
CA ILE A 118 -10.95 0.06 10.73
C ILE A 118 -11.96 -0.40 11.80
N GLY A 119 -12.73 0.56 12.31
CA GLY A 119 -13.75 0.32 13.32
C GLY A 119 -14.98 -0.37 12.75
N LEU A 120 -15.70 -1.08 13.63
CA LEU A 120 -17.02 -1.64 13.36
C LEU A 120 -18.03 -1.01 14.31
N LYS A 121 -19.18 -0.56 13.80
CA LYS A 121 -20.28 -0.12 14.67
C LYS A 121 -20.75 -1.30 15.53
N PRO A 122 -20.80 -1.16 16.87
CA PRO A 122 -21.14 -2.27 17.74
C PRO A 122 -22.51 -2.90 17.42
N PRO A 123 -22.66 -4.23 17.50
CA PRO A 123 -23.90 -4.94 17.13
C PRO A 123 -25.14 -4.49 17.91
N HIS A 124 -24.96 -4.05 19.15
CA HIS A 124 -26.06 -3.54 19.99
C HIS A 124 -26.59 -2.18 19.52
N ILE A 125 -25.83 -1.44 18.70
CA ILE A 125 -26.25 -0.18 18.07
C ILE A 125 -26.93 -0.46 16.73
N THR A 126 -26.47 -1.47 15.98
CA THR A 126 -27.00 -1.83 14.65
C THR A 126 -28.27 -2.69 14.70
N LYS A 127 -28.94 -2.77 15.87
CA LYS A 127 -30.15 -3.59 16.09
C LYS A 127 -29.96 -5.07 15.70
N GLY A 128 -28.75 -5.61 15.86
CA GLY A 128 -28.46 -7.01 15.57
C GLY A 128 -28.36 -7.37 14.08
N GLU A 129 -28.18 -6.40 13.18
CA GLU A 129 -27.84 -6.72 11.79
C GLU A 129 -26.45 -7.39 11.72
N THR A 130 -26.43 -8.62 11.22
CA THR A 130 -25.22 -9.44 11.04
C THR A 130 -24.65 -9.36 9.61
N LYS A 131 -25.15 -8.43 8.80
CA LYS A 131 -24.68 -8.25 7.42
C LYS A 131 -23.26 -7.69 7.42
N VAL A 132 -22.47 -8.13 6.44
CA VAL A 132 -21.17 -7.53 6.16
C VAL A 132 -21.40 -6.06 5.82
N PRO A 133 -20.84 -5.11 6.59
CA PRO A 133 -20.99 -3.70 6.29
C PRO A 133 -20.26 -3.38 4.99
N ASN A 134 -20.79 -2.41 4.24
CA ASN A 134 -20.03 -1.82 3.15
C ASN A 134 -18.78 -1.14 3.74
N PRO A 135 -17.55 -1.46 3.28
CA PRO A 135 -16.33 -0.87 3.83
C PRO A 135 -16.31 0.65 3.83
N GLU A 136 -16.94 1.30 2.85
CA GLU A 136 -16.94 2.76 2.73
C GLU A 136 -17.84 3.48 3.76
N ASP A 137 -18.69 2.71 4.46
CA ASP A 137 -19.47 3.18 5.62
C ASP A 137 -18.71 3.03 6.94
N LEU A 138 -17.52 2.41 6.91
CA LEU A 138 -16.64 2.26 8.07
C LEU A 138 -15.74 3.48 8.21
N ALA A 139 -15.23 3.65 9.43
CA ALA A 139 -14.27 4.68 9.75
C ALA A 139 -12.95 4.05 10.22
N ILE A 140 -11.85 4.68 9.85
CA ILE A 140 -10.52 4.39 10.39
C ILE A 140 -10.31 5.29 11.59
N ASP A 141 -9.95 4.68 12.72
CA ASP A 141 -9.48 5.36 13.90
C ASP A 141 -7.95 5.34 13.93
N ILE A 142 -7.34 6.53 13.95
CA ILE A 142 -5.89 6.75 14.08
C ILE A 142 -5.51 7.31 15.46
N GLY A 143 -6.47 7.49 16.37
CA GLY A 143 -6.28 8.08 17.68
C GLY A 143 -6.18 9.61 17.70
N ALA A 144 -6.51 10.28 16.58
CA ALA A 144 -6.61 11.74 16.53
C ALA A 144 -7.88 12.22 17.24
N LYS A 145 -7.80 13.37 17.90
CA LYS A 145 -8.91 14.00 18.63
C LYS A 145 -9.59 15.11 17.83
N SER A 146 -8.99 15.51 16.71
CA SER A 146 -9.61 16.44 15.78
C SER A 146 -9.08 16.27 14.36
N ALA A 147 -9.75 16.90 13.39
CA ALA A 147 -9.28 16.93 12.01
C ALA A 147 -7.89 17.59 11.89
N GLU A 148 -7.67 18.68 12.60
CA GLU A 148 -6.41 19.43 12.58
C GLU A 148 -5.24 18.61 13.14
N GLU A 149 -5.50 17.78 14.16
CA GLU A 149 -4.49 16.86 14.69
C GLU A 149 -4.09 15.81 13.65
N ALA A 150 -5.07 15.21 12.96
CA ALA A 150 -4.81 14.26 11.87
C ALA A 150 -4.02 14.92 10.73
N GLU A 151 -4.38 16.14 10.33
CA GLU A 151 -3.67 16.92 9.31
C GLU A 151 -2.23 17.24 9.73
N SER A 152 -1.98 17.52 11.02
CA SER A 152 -0.62 17.76 11.52
C SER A 152 0.32 16.56 11.32
N TRP A 153 -0.25 15.34 11.31
CA TRP A 153 0.47 14.09 11.03
C TRP A 153 0.65 13.83 9.54
N GLY A 154 0.11 14.70 8.68
CA GLY A 154 0.18 14.61 7.22
C GLY A 154 -1.01 13.88 6.59
N ILE A 155 -2.05 13.55 7.36
CA ILE A 155 -3.25 12.91 6.83
C ILE A 155 -4.17 13.97 6.25
N THR A 156 -4.43 13.87 4.95
CA THR A 156 -5.29 14.78 4.19
C THR A 156 -6.25 13.97 3.31
N ILE A 157 -7.29 14.62 2.79
CA ILE A 157 -8.10 14.03 1.71
C ILE A 157 -7.18 13.68 0.54
N GLY A 158 -7.30 12.46 0.02
CA GLY A 158 -6.42 11.89 -0.98
C GLY A 158 -5.31 11.01 -0.40
N THR A 159 -4.97 11.15 0.89
CA THR A 159 -3.96 10.28 1.53
C THR A 159 -4.35 8.82 1.38
N THR A 160 -3.39 7.98 0.98
CA THR A 160 -3.63 6.57 0.72
C THR A 160 -2.98 5.68 1.76
N GLY A 161 -3.48 4.46 1.86
CA GLY A 161 -2.83 3.41 2.63
C GLY A 161 -3.28 2.03 2.17
N THR A 162 -2.75 1.01 2.82
CA THR A 162 -3.09 -0.39 2.57
C THR A 162 -3.44 -1.07 3.90
N LEU A 163 -3.96 -2.29 3.84
CA LEU A 163 -4.06 -3.12 5.05
C LEU A 163 -2.65 -3.47 5.50
N LEU A 164 -2.37 -3.40 6.79
CA LEU A 164 -1.03 -3.66 7.31
C LEU A 164 -0.69 -5.15 7.19
N GLY A 165 0.01 -5.53 6.12
CA GLY A 165 0.69 -6.82 5.98
C GLY A 165 2.03 -6.80 6.70
N LYS A 166 2.36 -7.86 7.43
CA LYS A 166 3.67 -8.04 8.06
C LYS A 166 4.36 -9.24 7.45
N PHE A 167 5.64 -9.05 7.11
CA PHE A 167 6.49 -10.13 6.65
C PHE A 167 6.83 -11.07 7.82
N PHE A 168 6.64 -12.37 7.62
CA PHE A 168 7.01 -13.41 8.57
C PHE A 168 7.67 -14.57 7.87
N GLU A 169 8.77 -15.07 8.45
CA GLU A 169 9.26 -16.41 8.15
C GLU A 169 8.37 -17.45 8.85
N ILE A 170 7.90 -18.42 8.10
CA ILE A 170 7.13 -19.57 8.59
C ILE A 170 7.95 -20.86 8.40
N SER A 171 7.40 -21.98 8.87
CA SER A 171 8.08 -23.28 8.83
C SER A 171 8.55 -23.66 7.42
N ASN A 172 9.64 -24.44 7.37
CA ASN A 172 10.23 -25.00 6.15
C ASN A 172 10.80 -23.94 5.17
N GLY A 173 11.31 -22.82 5.70
CA GLY A 173 11.98 -21.79 4.89
C GLY A 173 11.02 -21.08 3.91
N ARG A 174 9.74 -20.98 4.29
CA ARG A 174 8.70 -20.25 3.56
C ARG A 174 8.44 -18.92 4.25
N VAL A 175 7.84 -17.98 3.52
CA VAL A 175 7.50 -16.65 4.03
C VAL A 175 6.04 -16.33 3.72
N ILE A 176 5.44 -15.48 4.54
CA ILE A 176 4.15 -14.83 4.31
C ILE A 176 4.34 -13.33 4.50
N GLY A 177 3.56 -12.53 3.78
CA GLY A 177 3.63 -11.08 3.80
C GLY A 177 2.41 -10.51 3.10
#